data_AF-A0AAU0F0M6-F1
#
_entry.id   AF-A0AAU0F0M6-F1
#
_cell.length_a   1.000
_cell.length_b   1.000
_cell.length_c   1.000
_cell.angle_alpha   90.00
_cell.angle_beta   90.00
_cell.angle_gamma   90.00
#
_symmetry.space_group_name_H-M   'P 1'
#
loop_
_entity.id
_entity.type
_entity.pdbx_description
1 polymer ?
#
loop_
_entity_poly.entity_id
_entity_poly.type
_entity_poly.pdbx_seq_one_letter_code
_entity_poly.pdbx_strand_id
1 'polypeptide(L)'
;MGRGEWLIIEADESDGSVVQYHPEIGLLLNVDKDHQEIDELMDLFATFKSNTKGLFVVNQSNKLAKTLSNNWESDFDLKITIPIQRYKFCSKRV
;
A
#
# COMPACT_ATOMS: atom_id res chain seq x y z
N MET A 1 8.28 -26.43 2.60
CA MET A 1 7.80 -25.45 1.63
C MET A 1 6.28 -25.51 1.58
N GLY A 2 5.60 -24.36 1.63
CA GLY A 2 4.14 -24.29 1.54
C GLY A 2 3.65 -24.79 0.17
N ARG A 3 2.52 -25.52 0.15
CA ARG A 3 1.92 -26.05 -1.08
C ARG A 3 0.86 -25.11 -1.68
N GLY A 4 0.80 -23.87 -1.21
CA GLY A 4 -0.12 -22.86 -1.70
C GLY A 4 0.41 -22.22 -2.98
N GLU A 5 -0.50 -21.81 -3.87
CA GLU A 5 -0.15 -21.08 -5.09
C GLU A 5 0.33 -19.65 -4.82
N TRP A 6 -0.02 -19.12 -3.65
CA TRP A 6 0.30 -17.76 -3.24
C TRP A 6 1.41 -17.76 -2.18
N LEU A 7 2.39 -16.89 -2.41
CA LEU A 7 3.42 -16.52 -1.45
C LEU A 7 3.18 -15.07 -1.02
N ILE A 8 3.00 -14.86 0.27
CA ILE A 8 2.84 -13.53 0.87
C ILE A 8 4.14 -13.24 1.62
N ILE A 9 4.75 -12.09 1.33
CA ILE A 9 5.99 -11.64 1.94
C ILE A 9 5.74 -10.25 2.53
N GLU A 10 6.21 -10.05 3.75
CA GLU A 10 6.41 -8.72 4.32
C GLU A 10 7.87 -8.33 4.05
N ALA A 11 8.07 -7.15 3.48
CA ALA A 11 9.39 -6.60 3.19
C ALA A 11 9.47 -5.17 3.73
N ASP A 12 10.64 -4.84 4.27
CA ASP A 12 10.98 -3.53 4.82
C ASP A 12 12.01 -2.85 3.91
N GLU A 13 12.07 -1.53 3.92
CA GLU A 13 12.99 -0.76 3.09
C GLU A 13 14.44 -0.78 3.59
N SER A 14 14.67 -1.13 4.85
CA SER A 14 15.89 -0.78 5.59
C SER A 14 17.20 -1.29 4.98
N ASP A 15 17.17 -2.37 4.20
CA ASP A 15 18.32 -2.94 3.51
C ASP A 15 18.30 -2.75 1.98
N GLY A 16 17.30 -2.03 1.45
CA GLY A 16 17.10 -1.78 0.03
C GLY A 16 16.75 -3.02 -0.80
N SER A 17 16.51 -4.18 -0.17
CA SER A 17 16.21 -5.44 -0.88
C SER A 17 14.86 -5.43 -1.60
N VAL A 18 13.98 -4.48 -1.25
CA VAL A 18 12.63 -4.35 -1.80
C VAL A 18 12.62 -4.30 -3.34
N VAL A 19 13.65 -3.73 -3.96
CA VAL A 19 13.75 -3.62 -5.43
C VAL A 19 14.00 -4.94 -6.14
N GLN A 20 14.37 -6.01 -5.42
CA GLN A 20 14.63 -7.32 -6.01
C GLN A 20 13.33 -8.13 -6.22
N TYR A 21 12.24 -7.73 -5.56
CA TYR A 21 10.95 -8.40 -5.71
C TYR A 21 10.26 -8.01 -7.02
N HIS A 22 9.61 -9.00 -7.64
CA HIS A 22 8.83 -8.85 -8.87
C HIS A 22 7.42 -9.42 -8.67
N PRO A 23 6.61 -8.83 -7.78
CA PRO A 23 5.33 -9.40 -7.39
C PRO A 23 4.26 -9.22 -8.47
N GLU A 24 3.23 -10.06 -8.40
CA GLU A 24 1.98 -9.85 -9.15
C GLU A 24 1.15 -8.72 -8.53
N ILE A 25 1.15 -8.62 -7.20
CA ILE A 25 0.44 -7.60 -6.42
C ILE A 25 1.40 -6.97 -5.42
N GLY A 26 1.54 -5.64 -5.48
CA GLY A 26 2.32 -4.84 -4.53
C GLY A 26 1.41 -3.99 -3.65
N LEU A 27 1.71 -3.92 -2.35
CA LEU A 27 0.98 -3.13 -1.37
C LEU A 27 1.95 -2.24 -0.58
N LEU A 28 1.81 -0.92 -0.72
CA LEU A 28 2.61 0.07 0.00
C LEU A 28 1.78 0.68 1.14
N LEU A 29 2.13 0.29 2.38
CA LEU A 29 1.36 0.66 3.57
C LEU A 29 1.73 2.03 4.14
N ASN A 30 3.02 2.30 4.27
CA ASN A 30 3.54 3.52 4.86
C ASN A 30 4.89 3.86 4.25
N VAL A 31 5.23 5.14 4.21
CA VAL A 31 6.58 5.63 3.93
C VAL A 31 6.87 6.67 5.00
N ASP A 32 7.88 6.44 5.82
CA ASP A 32 8.24 7.31 6.95
C ASP A 32 9.76 7.54 7.01
N LYS A 33 10.17 8.67 7.59
CA LYS A 33 11.59 9.04 7.72
C LYS A 33 12.13 8.51 9.04
N ASP A 34 12.43 7.21 9.11
CA ASP A 34 13.04 6.63 10.31
C ASP A 34 14.53 6.29 10.14
N HIS A 35 15.03 5.99 8.92
CA HIS A 35 16.42 5.50 8.75
C HIS A 35 17.21 5.97 7.49
N GLN A 36 16.59 6.53 6.44
CA GLN A 36 17.27 7.01 5.21
C GLN A 36 16.79 8.40 4.76
N GLU A 37 17.51 9.02 3.81
CA GLU A 37 17.01 10.24 3.15
C GLU A 37 15.78 9.91 2.30
N ILE A 38 14.76 10.77 2.37
CA ILE A 38 13.43 10.53 1.79
C ILE A 38 13.53 10.26 0.28
N ASP A 39 14.42 10.95 -0.42
CA ASP A 39 14.56 10.82 -1.87
C ASP A 39 15.00 9.41 -2.29
N GLU A 40 15.98 8.82 -1.58
CA GLU A 40 16.43 7.45 -1.84
C GLU A 40 15.31 6.44 -1.58
N LEU A 41 14.54 6.65 -0.52
CA LEU A 41 13.42 5.79 -0.16
C LEU A 41 12.30 5.83 -1.22
N MET A 42 12.00 7.02 -1.74
CA MET A 42 11.04 7.20 -2.82
C MET A 42 11.50 6.51 -4.11
N ASP A 43 12.79 6.56 -4.43
CA ASP A 43 13.36 5.87 -5.60
C ASP A 43 13.28 4.34 -5.47
N LEU A 44 13.54 3.80 -4.27
CA LEU A 44 13.38 2.38 -3.97
C LEU A 44 11.93 1.93 -4.19
N PHE A 45 10.96 2.63 -3.59
CA PHE A 45 9.56 2.28 -3.75
C PHE A 45 9.02 2.52 -5.17
N ALA A 46 9.53 3.52 -5.88
CA ALA A 46 9.22 3.72 -7.30
C ALA A 46 9.73 2.55 -8.16
N THR A 47 10.93 2.05 -7.86
CA THR A 47 11.49 0.87 -8.52
C THR A 47 10.66 -0.38 -8.20
N PHE A 48 10.33 -0.61 -6.94
CA PHE A 48 9.45 -1.72 -6.52
C PHE A 48 8.08 -1.67 -7.21
N LYS A 49 7.47 -0.49 -7.29
CA LYS A 49 6.25 -0.25 -8.05
C LYS A 49 6.42 -0.63 -9.53
N SER A 50 7.51 -0.24 -10.16
CA SER A 50 7.79 -0.56 -11.56
C SER A 50 8.00 -2.06 -11.80
N ASN A 51 8.50 -2.79 -10.80
CA ASN A 51 8.70 -4.24 -10.86
C ASN A 51 7.41 -5.04 -10.60
N THR A 52 6.36 -4.38 -10.09
CA THR A 52 5.05 -4.99 -9.86
C THR A 52 4.31 -5.12 -11.20
N LYS A 53 3.94 -6.35 -11.57
CA LYS A 53 3.39 -6.65 -12.91
C LYS A 53 1.92 -6.33 -13.05
N GLY A 54 1.14 -6.59 -12.00
CA GLY A 54 -0.31 -6.48 -12.00
C GLY A 54 -0.78 -5.26 -11.22
N LEU A 55 -1.19 -5.49 -9.98
CA LEU A 55 -1.85 -4.49 -9.16
C LEU A 55 -0.88 -3.85 -8.17
N PHE A 56 -0.85 -2.52 -8.11
CA PHE A 56 -0.11 -1.77 -7.10
C PHE A 56 -1.07 -0.89 -6.30
N VAL A 57 -1.13 -1.13 -5.00
CA VAL A 57 -2.06 -0.49 -4.06
C VAL A 57 -1.27 0.35 -3.06
N VAL A 58 -1.70 1.59 -2.82
CA VAL A 58 -1.09 2.47 -1.81
C VAL A 58 -2.07 2.93 -0.75
N ASN A 59 -1.53 3.29 0.42
CA ASN A 59 -2.27 3.96 1.48
C ASN A 59 -2.47 5.45 1.16
N GLN A 60 -3.73 5.88 1.01
CA GLN A 60 -4.06 7.27 0.67
C GLN A 60 -3.97 8.25 1.85
N SER A 61 -3.87 7.77 3.09
CA SER A 61 -3.64 8.62 4.27
C SER A 61 -2.18 8.90 4.56
N ASN A 62 -1.24 8.13 4.00
CA ASN A 62 0.18 8.47 4.08
C ASN A 62 0.55 9.44 2.95
N LYS A 63 1.14 10.59 3.31
CA LYS A 63 1.44 11.69 2.38
C LYS A 63 2.40 11.28 1.26
N LEU A 64 3.42 10.47 1.59
CA LEU A 64 4.48 10.07 0.67
C LEU A 64 4.05 8.87 -0.19
N ALA A 65 3.52 7.81 0.42
CA ALA A 65 2.99 6.64 -0.27
C ALA A 65 1.93 7.01 -1.31
N LYS A 66 1.04 7.95 -0.98
CA LYS A 66 0.02 8.47 -1.90
C LYS A 66 0.59 8.99 -3.22
N THR A 67 1.80 9.56 -3.22
CA THR A 67 2.43 10.07 -4.44
C THR A 67 2.78 8.97 -5.44
N LEU A 68 2.89 7.72 -4.96
CA LEU A 68 3.17 6.53 -5.76
C LEU A 68 1.90 5.80 -6.23
N SER A 69 0.70 6.34 -6.00
CA SER A 69 -0.54 5.76 -6.53
C SER A 69 -0.53 5.65 -8.06
N ASN A 70 -1.14 4.59 -8.60
CA ASN A 70 -1.46 4.45 -10.03
C ASN A 70 -2.95 4.60 -10.30
N ASN A 71 -3.78 4.00 -9.45
CA ASN A 71 -5.22 4.03 -9.57
C ASN A 71 -5.86 4.19 -8.19
N TRP A 72 -6.44 5.37 -7.94
CA TRP A 72 -7.13 5.68 -6.70
C TRP A 72 -8.28 4.71 -6.39
N GLU A 73 -8.94 4.10 -7.37
CA GLU A 73 -10.03 3.13 -7.13
C GLU A 73 -9.54 1.84 -6.50
N SER A 74 -8.26 1.50 -6.71
CA SER A 74 -7.64 0.29 -6.17
C SER A 74 -6.92 0.54 -4.84
N ASP A 75 -6.80 1.81 -4.44
CA ASP A 75 -6.14 2.22 -3.21
C ASP A 75 -7.07 2.11 -2.01
N PHE A 76 -6.49 2.07 -0.81
CA PHE A 76 -7.23 2.03 0.44
C PHE A 76 -7.09 3.32 1.24
N ASP A 77 -7.99 3.49 2.22
CA ASP A 77 -8.17 4.72 2.99
C ASP A 77 -8.53 5.94 2.13
N LEU A 78 -9.32 5.68 1.08
CA LEU A 78 -9.97 6.73 0.31
C LEU A 78 -10.92 7.48 1.24
N LYS A 79 -10.57 8.72 1.59
CA LYS A 79 -11.50 9.66 2.19
C LYS A 79 -12.53 10.09 1.14
N ILE A 80 -13.41 9.17 0.76
CA ILE A 80 -14.66 9.51 0.12
C ILE A 80 -15.42 10.29 1.17
N THR A 81 -15.50 11.62 0.99
CA THR A 81 -16.45 12.43 1.73
C THR A 81 -17.83 12.07 1.20
N ILE A 82 -18.36 10.94 1.64
CA ILE A 82 -19.77 10.62 1.48
C ILE A 82 -20.49 11.65 2.36
N PRO A 83 -21.38 12.51 1.84
CA PRO A 83 -22.31 13.21 2.70
C PRO A 83 -23.04 12.12 3.49
N ILE A 84 -22.82 12.08 4.80
CA ILE A 84 -23.38 11.11 5.73
C ILE A 84 -24.90 11.07 5.63
N GLN A 85 -25.46 10.20 4.78
CA GLN A 85 -26.81 9.71 4.98
C GLN A 85 -26.74 8.79 6.21
N ARG A 86 -27.04 9.37 7.36
CA ARG A 86 -26.98 8.77 8.69
C ARG A 86 -27.89 7.53 8.75
N TYR A 87 -27.36 6.35 8.40
CA TYR A 87 -28.05 5.09 8.63
C TYR A 87 -28.10 4.84 10.14
N LYS A 88 -29.32 4.95 10.68
CA LYS A 88 -29.63 4.70 12.09
C LYS A 88 -29.50 3.19 12.34
N PHE A 89 -28.41 2.77 12.96
CA PHE A 89 -28.25 1.38 13.42
C PHE A 89 -29.29 1.12 14.52
N CYS A 90 -30.35 0.37 14.20
CA CYS A 90 -31.35 -0.07 15.17
C CYS A 90 -30.83 -1.35 15.83
N SER A 91 -30.16 -1.20 16.98
CA SER A 91 -29.81 -2.35 17.83
C SER A 91 -31.10 -2.88 18.48
N LYS A 92 -31.71 -3.92 17.90
CA LYS A 92 -32.61 -4.79 18.66
C LYS A 92 -31.75 -5.61 19.61
N ARG A 93 -31.81 -5.26 20.91
CA ARG A 93 -31.40 -6.18 21.97
C ARG A 93 -32.30 -7.42 21.88
N VAL A 94 -31.68 -8.58 21.72
CA VAL A 94 -32.25 -9.87 22.15
C VAL A 94 -32.25 -9.94 23.67
#